data_AF-A0AAU4VSK0-F1
#
_entry.id   AF-A0AAU4VSK0-F1
#
_cell.length_a   1.000
_cell.length_b   1.000
_cell.length_c   1.000
_cell.angle_alpha   90.00
_cell.angle_beta   90.00
_cell.angle_gamma   90.00
#
_symmetry.space_group_name_H-M   'P 1'
#
loop_
_entity.id
_entity.type
_entity.pdbx_description
1 polymer ?
#
loop_
_entity_poly.entity_id
_entity_poly.type
_entity_poly.pdbx_seq_one_letter_code
_entity_poly.pdbx_strand_id
1 'polypeptide(L)'
;MADVVRVLSLDLAPESESDDRGAWVSRVRTAVRKACRQGLTVSGESFDALVRAAVHDPDPSFNRVFLEPALNAFGRRRVQVALLGYLRTGTDLERAGAARAWYWSALPLRMPVVRAENGGAASQPETDDGSAVVAEWNEAALREFVTNEHVDVRRCILPGLSLRKSVYPPELHDLVDAAVATARSHPDEYIRHRVEHQVGG
;
A
#
# COMPACT_ATOMS: atom_id res chain seq x y z
N MET A 1 15.30 -1.98 -1.52
CA MET A 1 14.97 -2.97 -2.58
C MET A 1 16.02 -4.07 -2.71
N ALA A 2 17.22 -3.94 -2.15
CA ALA A 2 18.24 -5.00 -2.19
C ALA A 2 17.78 -6.29 -1.51
N ASP A 3 17.01 -6.17 -0.42
CA ASP A 3 16.39 -7.31 0.25
C ASP A 3 15.47 -8.11 -0.67
N VAL A 4 14.74 -7.47 -1.59
CA VAL A 4 13.89 -8.17 -2.56
C VAL A 4 14.73 -8.98 -3.53
N VAL A 5 15.84 -8.41 -4.02
CA VAL A 5 16.77 -9.13 -4.91
C VAL A 5 17.34 -10.37 -4.21
N ARG A 6 17.79 -10.20 -2.97
CA ARG A 6 18.36 -11.29 -2.15
C ARG A 6 17.32 -12.38 -1.84
N VAL A 7 16.19 -12.00 -1.26
CA VAL A 7 15.20 -12.95 -0.72
C VAL A 7 14.45 -13.68 -1.84
N LEU A 8 14.24 -13.03 -2.99
CA LEU A 8 13.65 -13.68 -4.17
C LEU A 8 14.68 -14.36 -5.09
N SER A 9 15.96 -14.35 -4.73
CA SER A 9 17.06 -14.89 -5.54
C SER A 9 17.03 -14.39 -7.00
N LEU A 10 16.81 -13.09 -7.18
CA LEU A 10 16.75 -12.49 -8.52
C LEU A 10 18.16 -12.41 -9.13
N ASP A 11 18.28 -12.83 -10.37
CA ASP A 11 19.50 -12.65 -11.17
C ASP A 11 19.65 -11.19 -11.60
N LEU A 12 20.12 -10.36 -10.66
CA LEU A 12 20.37 -8.93 -10.82
C LEU A 12 21.64 -8.53 -10.07
N ALA A 13 22.47 -7.72 -10.72
CA ALA A 13 23.63 -7.10 -10.07
C ALA A 13 23.20 -6.20 -8.90
N PRO A 14 24.02 -6.12 -7.83
CA PRO A 14 23.75 -5.25 -6.70
C PRO A 14 23.71 -3.78 -7.13
N GLU A 15 23.08 -2.94 -6.30
CA GLU A 15 23.09 -1.49 -6.46
C GLU A 15 24.55 -1.01 -6.35
N SER A 16 25.05 -0.30 -7.37
CA SER A 16 26.37 0.35 -7.34
C SER A 16 26.21 1.81 -6.88
N GLU A 17 27.16 2.35 -6.12
CA GLU A 17 27.19 3.77 -5.76
C GLU A 17 27.27 4.70 -6.98
N SER A 18 27.76 4.18 -8.12
CA SER A 18 27.84 4.90 -9.40
C SER A 18 26.59 4.80 -10.26
N ASP A 19 25.64 3.92 -9.92
CA ASP A 19 24.45 3.67 -10.75
C ASP A 19 23.35 4.70 -10.44
N ASP A 20 22.62 5.11 -11.48
CA ASP A 20 21.35 5.81 -11.29
C ASP A 20 20.38 4.89 -10.52
N ARG A 21 20.08 5.30 -9.29
CA ARG A 21 19.15 4.59 -8.39
C ARG A 21 17.79 4.35 -9.06
N GLY A 22 17.31 5.28 -9.89
CA GLY A 22 16.06 5.12 -10.63
C GLY A 22 16.14 3.97 -11.65
N ALA A 23 17.23 3.90 -12.40
CA ALA A 23 17.49 2.82 -13.35
C ALA A 23 17.63 1.45 -12.64
N TRP A 24 18.28 1.40 -11.48
CA TRP A 24 18.40 0.16 -10.71
C TRP A 24 17.03 -0.32 -10.17
N VAL A 25 16.24 0.58 -9.59
CA VAL A 25 14.86 0.28 -9.14
C VAL A 25 14.00 -0.26 -10.30
N SER A 26 14.11 0.32 -11.49
CA SER A 26 13.40 -0.14 -12.69
C SER A 26 13.80 -1.57 -13.09
N ARG A 27 15.09 -1.91 -13.01
CA ARG A 27 15.58 -3.29 -13.24
C ARG A 27 15.02 -4.26 -12.21
N VAL A 28 15.00 -3.90 -10.93
CA VAL A 28 14.40 -4.73 -9.86
C VAL A 28 12.93 -5.03 -10.14
N ARG A 29 12.12 -4.01 -10.45
CA ARG A 29 10.70 -4.20 -10.81
C ARG A 29 10.53 -5.14 -12.02
N THR A 30 11.41 -5.01 -13.02
CA THR A 30 11.40 -5.86 -14.22
C THR A 30 11.72 -7.31 -13.88
N ALA A 31 12.73 -7.56 -13.05
CA ALA A 31 13.09 -8.91 -12.63
C ALA A 31 11.99 -9.57 -11.78
N VAL A 32 11.35 -8.84 -10.86
CA VAL A 32 10.21 -9.36 -10.06
C VAL A 32 9.08 -9.79 -10.98
N ARG A 33 8.69 -8.96 -11.96
CA ARG A 33 7.64 -9.33 -12.93
C ARG A 33 8.00 -10.56 -13.73
N LYS A 34 9.26 -10.66 -14.18
CA LYS A 34 9.76 -11.81 -14.93
C LYS A 34 9.68 -13.09 -14.09
N ALA A 35 10.17 -13.03 -12.85
CA ALA A 35 10.13 -14.17 -11.92
C ALA A 35 8.69 -14.63 -11.67
N CYS A 36 7.75 -13.71 -11.43
CA CYS A 36 6.34 -14.07 -11.24
C CYS A 36 5.73 -14.75 -12.47
N ARG A 37 6.07 -14.30 -13.69
CA ARG A 37 5.65 -14.96 -14.94
C ARG A 37 6.24 -16.35 -15.12
N GLN A 38 7.37 -16.64 -14.47
CA GLN A 38 8.06 -17.93 -14.51
C GLN A 38 7.60 -18.87 -13.38
N GLY A 39 6.58 -18.51 -12.61
CA GLY A 39 6.05 -19.37 -11.53
C GLY A 39 6.81 -19.25 -10.22
N LEU A 40 7.25 -18.04 -9.86
CA LEU A 40 7.90 -17.75 -8.59
C LEU A 40 7.17 -18.40 -7.41
N THR A 41 7.94 -19.08 -6.57
CA THR A 41 7.51 -19.56 -5.25
C THR A 41 8.30 -18.77 -4.21
N VAL A 42 7.63 -18.31 -3.16
CA VAL A 42 8.23 -17.41 -2.15
C VAL A 42 8.17 -18.01 -0.75
N SER A 43 9.24 -17.80 0.02
CA SER A 43 9.30 -18.16 1.44
C SER A 43 8.58 -17.13 2.32
N GLY A 44 8.35 -17.46 3.59
CA GLY A 44 7.77 -16.50 4.55
C GLY A 44 8.59 -15.22 4.74
N GLU A 45 9.92 -15.28 4.58
CA GLU A 45 10.82 -14.13 4.67
C GLU A 45 10.60 -13.11 3.54
N SER A 46 10.08 -13.58 2.40
CA SER A 46 9.75 -12.70 1.26
C SER A 46 8.62 -11.73 1.58
N PHE A 47 7.75 -12.05 2.54
CA PHE A 47 6.60 -11.21 2.86
C PHE A 47 7.03 -9.80 3.27
N ASP A 48 7.90 -9.69 4.26
CA ASP A 48 8.33 -8.38 4.79
C ASP A 48 9.13 -7.61 3.74
N ALA A 49 9.98 -8.29 2.98
CA ALA A 49 10.75 -7.67 1.91
C ALA A 49 9.85 -7.08 0.81
N LEU A 50 8.81 -7.80 0.40
CA LEU A 50 7.86 -7.36 -0.62
C LEU A 50 6.97 -6.21 -0.15
N VAL A 51 6.40 -6.30 1.06
CA VAL A 51 5.55 -5.23 1.61
C VAL A 51 6.37 -3.96 1.84
N ARG A 52 7.56 -4.09 2.45
CA ARG A 52 8.48 -2.95 2.64
C ARG A 52 8.85 -2.32 1.30
N ALA A 53 9.19 -3.12 0.29
CA ALA A 53 9.49 -2.59 -1.04
C ALA A 53 8.31 -1.85 -1.67
N ALA A 54 7.07 -2.32 -1.50
CA ALA A 54 5.89 -1.61 -1.96
C ALA A 54 5.69 -0.26 -1.23
N VAL A 55 5.95 -0.20 0.07
CA VAL A 55 5.82 1.03 0.87
C VAL A 55 6.86 2.08 0.47
N HIS A 56 8.13 1.69 0.32
CA HIS A 56 9.21 2.62 0.00
C HIS A 56 9.39 2.88 -1.50
N ASP A 57 8.58 2.27 -2.37
CA ASP A 57 8.65 2.56 -3.80
C ASP A 57 8.15 4.00 -4.06
N PRO A 58 8.98 4.86 -4.69
CA PRO A 58 8.62 6.25 -4.94
C PRO A 58 7.55 6.43 -6.02
N ASP A 59 7.28 5.40 -6.83
CA ASP A 59 6.31 5.43 -7.92
C ASP A 59 4.99 4.74 -7.51
N PRO A 60 3.92 5.51 -7.24
CA PRO A 60 2.59 4.96 -6.89
C PRO A 60 2.04 3.96 -7.92
N SER A 61 2.44 4.08 -9.18
CA SER A 61 1.91 3.24 -10.26
C SER A 61 2.60 1.88 -10.32
N PHE A 62 3.79 1.76 -9.73
CA PHE A 62 4.61 0.56 -9.84
C PHE A 62 4.88 -0.16 -8.52
N ASN A 63 4.56 0.43 -7.37
CA ASN A 63 4.65 -0.27 -6.09
C ASN A 63 3.85 -1.60 -6.05
N ARG A 64 2.79 -1.73 -6.85
CA ARG A 64 2.01 -2.95 -7.02
C ARG A 64 2.83 -4.16 -7.48
N VAL A 65 3.97 -3.93 -8.15
CA VAL A 65 4.88 -5.00 -8.59
C VAL A 65 5.40 -5.82 -7.42
N PHE A 66 5.56 -5.19 -6.25
CA PHE A 66 5.96 -5.86 -5.02
C PHE A 66 4.74 -6.31 -4.20
N LEU A 67 3.62 -5.58 -4.30
CA LEU A 67 2.43 -5.89 -3.51
C LEU A 67 1.64 -7.10 -4.05
N GLU A 68 1.44 -7.21 -5.36
CA GLU A 68 0.69 -8.32 -5.98
C GLU A 68 1.28 -9.72 -5.69
N PRO A 69 2.61 -9.97 -5.76
CA PRO A 69 3.14 -11.27 -5.36
C PRO A 69 2.91 -11.56 -3.87
N ALA A 70 2.94 -10.55 -3.00
CA ALA A 70 2.60 -10.72 -1.58
C ALA A 70 1.12 -11.05 -1.37
N LEU A 71 0.22 -10.38 -2.11
CA LEU A 71 -1.22 -10.66 -2.08
C LEU A 71 -1.54 -12.07 -2.59
N ASN A 72 -0.88 -12.51 -3.67
CA ASN A 72 -1.03 -13.85 -4.22
C ASN A 72 -0.55 -14.94 -3.26
N ALA A 73 0.62 -14.76 -2.65
CA ALA A 73 1.26 -15.80 -1.86
C ALA A 73 0.77 -15.86 -0.39
N PHE A 74 0.41 -14.71 0.20
CA PHE A 74 0.14 -14.62 1.65
C PHE A 74 -1.25 -14.09 2.00
N GLY A 75 -2.06 -13.74 0.99
CA GLY A 75 -3.44 -13.32 1.18
C GLY A 75 -3.62 -11.84 1.53
N ARG A 76 -4.82 -11.32 1.22
CA ARG A 76 -5.16 -9.90 1.34
C ARG A 76 -5.12 -9.38 2.77
N ARG A 77 -5.71 -10.12 3.71
CA ARG A 77 -5.80 -9.73 5.13
C ARG A 77 -4.42 -9.46 5.73
N ARG A 78 -3.46 -10.38 5.55
CA ARG A 78 -2.11 -10.23 6.09
C ARG A 78 -1.39 -9.02 5.52
N VAL A 79 -1.51 -8.79 4.21
CA VAL A 79 -0.93 -7.59 3.55
C VAL A 79 -1.58 -6.31 4.10
N GLN A 80 -2.90 -6.26 4.21
CA GLN A 80 -3.63 -5.09 4.71
C GLN A 80 -3.27 -4.77 6.17
N VAL A 81 -3.16 -5.78 7.04
CA VAL A 81 -2.71 -5.59 8.43
C VAL A 81 -1.30 -4.98 8.47
N ALA A 82 -0.38 -5.44 7.61
CA ALA A 82 0.97 -4.89 7.55
C ALA A 82 0.97 -3.41 7.08
N LEU A 83 0.17 -3.08 6.06
CA LEU A 83 0.02 -1.70 5.57
C LEU A 83 -0.60 -0.79 6.64
N LEU A 84 -1.60 -1.26 7.38
CA LEU A 84 -2.19 -0.55 8.51
C LEU A 84 -1.15 -0.26 9.61
N GLY A 85 -0.23 -1.20 9.86
CA GLY A 85 0.92 -0.98 10.75
C GLY A 85 1.77 0.21 10.31
N TYR A 86 2.18 0.25 9.03
CA TYR A 86 2.94 1.39 8.49
C TYR A 86 2.19 2.72 8.57
N LEU A 87 0.87 2.72 8.37
CA LEU A 87 0.06 3.94 8.52
C LEU A 87 0.08 4.45 9.98
N ARG A 88 -0.06 3.55 10.95
CA ARG A 88 -0.12 3.90 12.38
C ARG A 88 1.23 4.33 12.95
N THR A 89 2.30 3.60 12.63
CA THR A 89 3.59 3.72 13.35
C THR A 89 4.76 4.14 12.46
N GLY A 90 4.58 4.23 11.15
CA GLY A 90 5.64 4.59 10.22
C GLY A 90 5.99 6.08 10.26
N THR A 91 7.12 6.40 9.63
CA THR A 91 7.50 7.76 9.22
C THR A 91 6.51 8.31 8.19
N ASP A 92 6.48 9.62 7.96
CA ASP A 92 5.59 10.22 6.95
C ASP A 92 5.79 9.64 5.54
N LEU A 93 7.03 9.29 5.19
CA LEU A 93 7.35 8.60 3.94
C LEU A 93 6.70 7.21 3.87
N GLU A 94 6.76 6.45 4.96
CA GLU A 94 6.15 5.13 5.07
C GLU A 94 4.62 5.20 5.09
N ARG A 95 4.03 6.17 5.80
CA ARG A 95 2.59 6.41 5.81
C ARG A 95 2.06 6.73 4.42
N ALA A 96 2.72 7.65 3.72
CA ALA A 96 2.39 8.00 2.34
C ALA A 96 2.55 6.78 1.42
N GLY A 97 3.61 5.99 1.60
CA GLY A 97 3.85 4.73 0.90
C GLY A 97 2.78 3.67 1.13
N ALA A 98 2.37 3.49 2.38
CA ALA A 98 1.31 2.58 2.78
C ALA A 98 -0.03 2.97 2.16
N ALA A 99 -0.37 4.27 2.15
CA ALA A 99 -1.58 4.77 1.51
C ALA A 99 -1.60 4.49 -0.01
N ARG A 100 -0.47 4.70 -0.70
CA ARG A 100 -0.32 4.32 -2.12
C ARG A 100 -0.48 2.82 -2.34
N ALA A 101 0.09 2.00 -1.46
CA ALA A 101 0.01 0.54 -1.56
C ALA A 101 -1.40 0.01 -1.25
N TRP A 102 -2.09 0.62 -0.28
CA TRP A 102 -3.43 0.21 0.14
C TRP A 102 -4.43 0.24 -1.01
N TYR A 103 -4.37 1.25 -1.87
CA TYR A 103 -5.20 1.35 -3.08
C TYR A 103 -5.12 0.06 -3.92
N TRP A 104 -3.92 -0.45 -4.16
CA TRP A 104 -3.72 -1.70 -4.91
C TRP A 104 -4.15 -2.94 -4.13
N SER A 105 -4.13 -2.88 -2.80
CA SER A 105 -4.60 -3.97 -1.93
C SER A 105 -6.11 -4.20 -1.99
N ALA A 106 -6.89 -3.34 -2.65
CA ALA A 106 -8.33 -3.48 -2.81
C ALA A 106 -8.76 -3.88 -4.24
N LEU A 107 -7.84 -3.85 -5.21
CA LEU A 107 -8.14 -4.12 -6.62
C LEU A 107 -7.97 -5.60 -7.00
N PRO A 108 -8.55 -6.03 -8.15
CA PRO A 108 -8.26 -7.33 -8.74
C PRO A 108 -6.77 -7.45 -9.10
N LEU A 109 -6.20 -8.62 -8.81
CA LEU A 109 -4.81 -8.95 -9.11
C LEU A 109 -4.63 -9.13 -10.62
N ARG A 110 -3.51 -8.66 -11.16
CA ARG A 110 -3.19 -8.73 -12.60
C ARG A 110 -2.00 -9.63 -12.90
N MET A 111 -1.15 -9.88 -11.92
CA MET A 111 0.01 -10.75 -12.04
C MET A 111 -0.37 -12.23 -11.92
N PRO A 112 0.36 -13.12 -12.61
CA PRO A 112 0.19 -14.57 -12.44
C PRO A 112 0.29 -14.99 -10.98
N VAL A 113 -0.40 -16.07 -10.63
CA VAL A 113 -0.43 -16.60 -9.26
C VAL A 113 0.99 -16.97 -8.81
N VAL A 114 1.40 -16.37 -7.69
CA VAL A 114 2.64 -16.66 -6.96
C VAL A 114 2.27 -17.52 -5.75
N ARG A 115 3.02 -18.60 -5.49
CA ARG A 115 2.72 -19.55 -4.40
C ARG A 115 3.69 -19.36 -3.23
N ALA A 116 3.21 -19.58 -2.00
CA ALA A 116 4.09 -19.72 -0.85
C ALA A 116 4.63 -21.16 -0.72
N GLU A 117 5.89 -21.33 -0.31
CA GLU A 117 6.57 -22.65 -0.23
C GLU A 117 5.85 -23.68 0.66
N ASN A 118 5.18 -23.22 1.72
CA ASN A 118 4.44 -24.08 2.67
C ASN A 118 2.91 -23.96 2.53
N GLY A 119 2.41 -23.55 1.36
CA GLY A 119 0.99 -23.40 1.07
C GLY A 119 0.27 -24.75 0.89
N GLY A 120 0.14 -25.53 1.97
CA GLY A 120 -0.79 -26.67 2.03
C GLY A 120 -2.24 -26.18 1.93
N ALA A 121 -3.20 -27.11 1.77
CA ALA A 121 -4.64 -26.86 1.60
C ALA A 121 -5.33 -25.94 2.65
N ALA A 122 -4.61 -25.51 3.69
CA ALA A 122 -4.99 -24.46 4.64
C ALA A 122 -4.81 -23.02 4.09
N SER A 123 -4.25 -22.85 2.89
CA SER A 123 -4.12 -21.55 2.18
C SER A 123 -5.23 -21.33 1.15
N GLN A 124 -6.45 -21.81 1.42
CA GLN A 124 -7.59 -21.11 0.82
C GLN A 124 -7.57 -19.69 1.41
N PRO A 125 -7.64 -18.62 0.60
CA PRO A 125 -7.81 -17.28 1.15
C PRO A 125 -9.05 -17.33 2.02
N GLU A 126 -8.86 -17.29 3.34
CA GLU A 126 -9.95 -17.33 4.31
C GLU A 126 -11.02 -16.35 3.82
N THR A 127 -12.24 -16.84 3.63
CA THR A 127 -13.40 -16.03 3.28
C THR A 127 -13.85 -15.13 4.43
N ASP A 128 -12.96 -14.86 5.39
CA ASP A 128 -13.26 -14.20 6.66
C ASP A 128 -12.82 -12.73 6.64
N ASP A 129 -13.86 -11.92 6.51
CA ASP A 129 -14.04 -10.55 6.94
C ASP A 129 -12.86 -9.56 6.81
N GLY A 130 -12.50 -9.23 5.57
CA GLY A 130 -11.72 -8.04 5.27
C GLY A 130 -12.36 -6.73 5.75
N SER A 131 -13.64 -6.73 6.19
CA SER A 131 -14.34 -5.50 6.59
C SER A 131 -13.77 -4.89 7.87
N ALA A 132 -13.35 -5.70 8.85
CA ALA A 132 -12.77 -5.19 10.09
C ALA A 132 -11.45 -4.44 9.86
N VAL A 133 -10.53 -5.02 9.08
CA VAL A 133 -9.25 -4.36 8.75
C VAL A 133 -9.48 -3.12 7.88
N VAL A 134 -10.48 -3.14 7.00
CA VAL A 134 -10.88 -1.97 6.20
C VAL A 134 -11.48 -0.87 7.08
N ALA A 135 -12.31 -1.21 8.07
CA ALA A 135 -12.86 -0.25 9.02
C ALA A 135 -11.75 0.39 9.86
N GLU A 136 -10.83 -0.41 10.38
CA GLU A 136 -9.65 0.07 11.10
C GLU A 136 -8.76 0.97 10.24
N TRP A 137 -8.58 0.62 8.96
CA TRP A 137 -7.87 1.46 8.01
C TRP A 137 -8.57 2.79 7.78
N ASN A 138 -9.88 2.77 7.54
CA ASN A 138 -10.65 3.99 7.30
C ASN A 138 -10.56 4.93 8.50
N GLU A 139 -10.72 4.43 9.72
CA GLU A 139 -10.56 5.24 10.93
C GLU A 139 -9.13 5.77 11.05
N ALA A 140 -8.11 4.92 10.91
CA ALA A 140 -6.72 5.33 11.03
C ALA A 140 -6.34 6.39 9.98
N ALA A 141 -6.76 6.20 8.73
CA ALA A 141 -6.51 7.13 7.64
C ALA A 141 -7.25 8.46 7.83
N LEU A 142 -8.48 8.43 8.36
CA LEU A 142 -9.24 9.63 8.69
C LEU A 142 -8.55 10.45 9.77
N ARG A 143 -8.14 9.80 10.87
CA ARG A 143 -7.39 10.45 11.95
C ARG A 143 -6.07 11.02 11.44
N GLU A 144 -5.31 10.21 10.71
CA GLU A 144 -4.01 10.61 10.18
C GLU A 144 -4.12 11.80 9.23
N PHE A 145 -5.13 11.84 8.36
CA PHE A 145 -5.35 12.97 7.45
C PHE A 145 -5.57 14.29 8.20
N VAL A 146 -6.33 14.24 9.29
CA VAL A 146 -6.63 15.42 10.11
C VAL A 146 -5.40 15.84 10.92
N THR A 147 -4.72 14.91 11.59
CA THR A 147 -3.66 15.24 12.56
C THR A 147 -2.28 15.42 11.95
N ASN A 148 -2.00 14.85 10.79
CA ASN A 148 -0.70 14.94 10.14
C ASN A 148 -0.67 16.07 9.10
N GLU A 149 0.20 17.06 9.29
CA GLU A 149 0.34 18.22 8.41
C GLU A 149 1.24 17.96 7.18
N HIS A 150 1.92 16.81 7.12
CA HIS A 150 2.80 16.47 6.01
C HIS A 150 2.01 16.35 4.71
N VAL A 151 2.33 17.23 3.75
CA VAL A 151 1.57 17.38 2.50
C VAL A 151 1.51 16.07 1.71
N ASP A 152 2.61 15.32 1.61
CA ASP A 152 2.60 14.06 0.85
C ASP A 152 1.75 12.96 1.51
N VAL A 153 1.65 12.94 2.84
CA VAL A 153 0.79 11.99 3.56
C VAL A 153 -0.67 12.30 3.20
N ARG A 154 -1.08 13.56 3.34
CA ARG A 154 -2.43 14.02 2.98
C ARG A 154 -2.76 13.75 1.51
N ARG A 155 -1.84 14.05 0.59
CA ARG A 155 -2.00 13.78 -0.85
C ARG A 155 -2.18 12.29 -1.15
N CYS A 156 -1.51 11.40 -0.42
CA CYS A 156 -1.61 9.96 -0.65
C CYS A 156 -2.84 9.33 0.03
N ILE A 157 -3.26 9.84 1.19
CA ILE A 157 -4.44 9.33 1.92
C ILE A 157 -5.73 9.77 1.25
N LEU A 158 -5.88 11.07 0.93
CA LEU A 158 -7.14 11.66 0.51
C LEU A 158 -7.84 10.90 -0.64
N PRO A 159 -7.13 10.46 -1.70
CA PRO A 159 -7.79 9.79 -2.82
C PRO A 159 -8.52 8.50 -2.46
N GLY A 160 -8.07 7.79 -1.42
CA GLY A 160 -8.69 6.55 -0.92
C GLY A 160 -9.53 6.73 0.34
N LEU A 161 -9.55 7.94 0.92
CA LEU A 161 -10.30 8.24 2.13
C LEU A 161 -11.78 8.47 1.81
N SER A 162 -12.69 7.68 2.40
CA SER A 162 -14.12 8.01 2.30
C SER A 162 -14.42 9.26 3.12
N LEU A 163 -15.11 10.24 2.54
CA LEU A 163 -15.61 11.43 3.26
C LEU A 163 -17.12 11.36 3.50
N ARG A 164 -17.70 10.17 3.36
CA ARG A 164 -19.12 9.91 3.62
C ARG A 164 -19.29 9.44 5.07
N LYS A 165 -20.05 10.19 5.86
CA LYS A 165 -20.36 9.85 7.27
C LYS A 165 -20.94 8.44 7.43
N SER A 166 -21.71 7.94 6.47
CA SER A 166 -22.30 6.59 6.50
C SER A 166 -21.29 5.45 6.48
N VAL A 167 -20.03 5.69 6.13
CA VAL A 167 -18.95 4.69 6.18
C VAL A 167 -18.38 4.55 7.60
N TYR A 168 -18.62 5.52 8.47
CA TYR A 168 -18.04 5.60 9.81
C TYR A 168 -19.11 5.48 10.89
N PRO A 169 -18.75 4.96 12.08
CA PRO A 169 -19.63 5.03 13.24
C PRO A 169 -19.86 6.50 13.67
N PRO A 170 -20.99 6.82 14.34
CA PRO A 170 -21.41 8.19 14.65
C PRO A 170 -20.35 9.04 15.37
N GLU A 171 -19.57 8.42 16.26
CA GLU A 171 -18.49 9.07 17.02
C GLU A 171 -17.36 9.65 16.16
N LEU A 172 -17.25 9.25 14.88
CA LEU A 172 -16.26 9.80 13.94
C LEU A 172 -16.85 10.83 12.97
N HIS A 173 -18.15 11.13 13.03
CA HIS A 173 -18.78 12.05 12.06
C HIS A 173 -18.23 13.47 12.16
N ASP A 174 -17.91 13.95 13.36
CA ASP A 174 -17.26 15.25 13.55
C ASP A 174 -15.84 15.26 12.97
N LEU A 175 -15.14 14.12 13.01
CA LEU A 175 -13.81 13.97 12.42
C LEU A 175 -13.87 13.98 10.88
N VAL A 176 -14.95 13.44 10.29
CA VAL A 176 -15.22 13.57 8.85
C VAL A 176 -15.41 15.03 8.47
N ASP A 177 -16.19 15.79 9.24
CA ASP A 177 -16.38 17.23 9.00
C ASP A 177 -15.06 17.99 9.12
N ALA A 178 -14.24 17.66 10.12
CA ALA A 178 -12.91 18.22 10.28
C ALA A 178 -12.01 17.91 9.08
N ALA A 179 -12.00 16.67 8.58
CA ALA A 179 -11.23 16.29 7.39
C ALA A 179 -11.65 17.11 6.15
N VAL A 180 -12.96 17.28 5.92
CA VAL A 180 -13.47 18.09 4.82
C VAL A 180 -13.03 19.55 4.97
N ALA A 181 -13.15 20.13 6.17
CA ALA A 181 -12.72 21.49 6.45
C ALA A 181 -11.21 21.67 6.23
N THR A 182 -10.38 20.78 6.78
CA THR A 182 -8.92 20.76 6.60
C THR A 182 -8.54 20.71 5.13
N ALA A 183 -9.20 19.86 4.34
CA ALA A 183 -8.89 19.74 2.92
C ALA A 183 -9.28 20.99 2.12
N ARG A 184 -10.45 21.59 2.40
CA ARG A 184 -10.93 22.81 1.73
C ARG A 184 -10.07 24.04 2.01
N SER A 185 -9.57 24.17 3.24
CA SER A 185 -8.70 25.28 3.63
C SER A 185 -7.21 25.01 3.37
N HIS A 186 -6.85 23.85 2.82
CA HIS A 186 -5.45 23.45 2.67
C HIS A 186 -4.71 24.37 1.68
N PRO A 187 -3.43 24.73 1.91
CA PRO A 187 -2.65 25.55 0.96
C PRO A 187 -2.35 24.84 -0.37
N ASP A 188 -2.34 23.51 -0.37
CA ASP A 188 -2.14 22.68 -1.57
C ASP A 188 -3.38 22.64 -2.47
N GLU A 189 -3.22 23.03 -3.74
CA GLU A 189 -4.32 23.07 -4.72
C GLU A 189 -4.87 21.68 -5.04
N TYR A 190 -4.01 20.66 -5.14
CA TYR A 190 -4.44 19.30 -5.43
C TYR A 190 -5.39 18.78 -4.33
N ILE A 191 -5.06 18.98 -3.06
CA ILE A 191 -5.91 18.59 -1.93
C ILE A 191 -7.26 19.30 -1.98
N ARG A 192 -7.27 20.63 -2.18
CA ARG A 192 -8.52 21.41 -2.30
C ARG A 192 -9.39 20.94 -3.46
N HIS A 193 -8.80 20.67 -4.62
CA HIS A 193 -9.55 20.19 -5.77
C HIS A 193 -10.08 18.76 -5.54
N ARG A 194 -9.26 17.87 -4.98
CA ARG A 194 -9.60 16.46 -4.78
C ARG A 194 -10.76 16.27 -3.80
N VAL A 195 -10.84 17.07 -2.73
CA VAL A 195 -11.95 16.97 -1.75
C VAL A 195 -13.32 17.27 -2.38
N GLU A 196 -13.41 18.23 -3.30
CA GLU A 196 -14.69 18.56 -3.94
C GLU A 196 -15.22 17.43 -4.82
N HIS A 197 -14.33 16.67 -5.48
CA HIS A 197 -14.72 15.45 -6.21
C HIS A 197 -15.30 14.36 -5.30
N GLN A 198 -14.91 14.34 -4.01
CA GLN A 198 -15.33 13.30 -3.07
C GLN A 198 -16.59 13.67 -2.29
N VAL A 199 -16.84 14.97 -2.07
CA VAL A 199 -18.03 15.47 -1.35
C VAL A 199 -19.18 15.79 -2.31
N GLY A 200 -18.89 16.19 -3.55
CA GLY A 200 -19.89 16.55 -4.54
C GLY A 200 -20.56 15.38 -5.29
N GLY A 201 -20.27 14.12 -4.92
CA GLY A 201 -20.73 12.92 -5.63
C GLY A 201 -21.29 11.80 -4.74
#